data_AF-A0A4P1RS24-F1
#
_entry.id   AF-A0A4P1RS24-F1
#
_cell.length_a   1.000
_cell.length_b   1.000
_cell.length_c   1.000
_cell.angle_alpha   90.00
_cell.angle_beta   90.00
_cell.angle_gamma   90.00
#
_symmetry.space_group_name_H-M   'P 1'
#
loop_
_entity.id
_entity.type
_entity.pdbx_description
1 polymer ?
#
loop_
_entity_poly.entity_id
_entity_poly.type
_entity_poly.pdbx_seq_one_letter_code
_entity_poly.pdbx_strand_id
1 'polypeptide(L)'
;MYEPEETPDGIVPFSPGRIGAPPIFVICNQWSQALDRISEKEVVDSMHVFTMSVLQVWEQDKLEMHRQMVDNKDLERKVRNLDRDDQKLQKQIQALERKVIMASGEGKGLSVSENIIYQSDKNSSLQASLQRIFEAMERFTDESVRAYDELLQRSEEVSATRDHE
;
A
#
# COMPACT_ATOMS: atom_id res chain seq x y z
N MET A 1 -61.41 1.28 -1.87
CA MET A 1 -60.86 1.92 -3.08
C MET A 1 -60.52 3.34 -2.72
N TYR A 2 -59.24 3.68 -2.60
CA TYR A 2 -58.81 5.05 -2.35
C TYR A 2 -58.81 5.84 -3.67
N GLU A 3 -59.46 6.99 -3.68
CA GLU A 3 -59.55 7.89 -4.83
C GLU A 3 -58.59 9.06 -4.59
N PRO A 4 -57.61 9.33 -5.48
CA PRO A 4 -56.64 10.40 -5.29
C PRO A 4 -57.31 11.79 -5.24
N GLU A 5 -56.98 12.60 -4.23
CA GLU A 5 -57.44 13.98 -4.13
C GLU A 5 -56.80 14.83 -5.24
N GLU A 6 -57.62 15.35 -6.17
CA GLU A 6 -57.18 16.22 -7.25
C GLU A 6 -57.06 17.67 -6.77
N THR A 7 -55.83 18.17 -6.71
CA THR A 7 -55.56 19.60 -6.54
C THR A 7 -55.62 20.32 -7.91
N PRO A 8 -55.74 21.66 -7.96
CA PRO A 8 -55.79 22.43 -9.22
C PRO A 8 -54.62 22.18 -10.18
N ASP A 9 -53.50 21.64 -9.68
CA ASP A 9 -52.30 21.26 -10.44
C ASP A 9 -52.34 19.80 -10.97
N GLY A 10 -53.46 19.09 -10.83
CA GLY A 10 -53.64 17.68 -11.20
C GLY A 10 -53.46 16.70 -10.04
N ILE A 11 -53.38 15.39 -10.36
CA ILE A 11 -53.13 14.34 -9.36
C ILE A 11 -51.75 14.60 -8.74
N VAL A 12 -51.73 14.85 -7.43
CA VAL A 12 -50.48 15.12 -6.71
C VAL A 12 -49.57 13.88 -6.79
N PRO A 13 -48.29 14.02 -7.19
CA PRO A 13 -47.39 12.88 -7.35
C PRO A 13 -47.24 12.08 -6.05
N PHE A 14 -47.15 10.75 -6.19
CA PHE A 14 -46.94 9.83 -5.07
C PHE A 14 -45.63 10.17 -4.37
N SER A 15 -45.74 10.70 -3.15
CA SER A 15 -44.60 10.96 -2.28
C SER A 15 -44.42 9.78 -1.32
N PRO A 16 -43.21 9.21 -1.15
CA PRO A 16 -42.97 8.04 -0.29
C PRO A 16 -43.44 8.18 1.16
N GLY A 17 -43.56 9.41 1.66
CA GLY A 17 -44.02 9.70 3.03
C GLY A 17 -45.55 9.86 3.19
N ARG A 18 -46.35 9.64 2.15
CA ARG A 18 -47.81 9.83 2.19
C ARG A 18 -48.53 8.50 2.40
N ILE A 19 -49.56 8.49 3.24
CA ILE A 19 -50.47 7.35 3.44
C ILE A 19 -51.05 6.95 2.07
N GLY A 20 -50.89 5.69 1.68
CA GLY A 20 -51.37 5.14 0.39
C GLY A 20 -50.36 5.17 -0.78
N ALA A 21 -49.12 5.61 -0.58
CA ALA A 21 -48.07 5.50 -1.61
C ALA A 21 -47.81 4.01 -1.95
N PRO A 22 -47.69 3.64 -3.24
CA PRO A 22 -47.42 2.25 -3.59
C PRO A 22 -46.10 1.77 -2.97
N PRO A 23 -46.06 0.55 -2.38
CA PRO A 23 -44.90 -0.03 -1.70
C PRO A 23 -43.56 0.14 -2.42
N ILE A 24 -43.57 -0.02 -3.74
CA ILE A 24 -42.37 0.08 -4.57
C ILE A 24 -41.71 1.47 -4.49
N PHE A 25 -42.49 2.56 -4.38
CA PHE A 25 -41.92 3.90 -4.27
C PHE A 25 -41.27 4.13 -2.91
N VAL A 26 -41.80 3.53 -1.85
CA VAL A 26 -41.22 3.60 -0.50
C VAL A 26 -39.91 2.82 -0.44
N ILE A 27 -39.91 1.60 -0.96
CA ILE A 27 -38.73 0.71 -1.02
C ILE A 27 -37.61 1.35 -1.85
N CYS A 28 -37.90 1.83 -3.07
CA CYS A 28 -36.90 2.48 -3.92
C CYS A 28 -36.31 3.75 -3.28
N ASN A 29 -37.13 4.56 -2.63
CA ASN A 29 -36.67 5.77 -1.95
C ASN A 29 -35.77 5.44 -0.74
N GLN A 30 -36.13 4.43 0.05
CA GLN A 30 -35.31 3.97 1.17
C GLN A 30 -33.98 3.39 0.69
N TRP A 31 -34.01 2.59 -0.37
CA TRP A 31 -32.81 2.04 -0.99
C TRP A 31 -31.87 3.14 -1.49
N SER A 32 -32.40 4.16 -2.16
CA SER A 32 -31.62 5.33 -2.57
C SER A 32 -30.95 6.02 -1.38
N GLN A 33 -31.70 6.26 -0.30
CA GLN A 33 -31.15 6.89 0.90
C GLN A 33 -30.09 6.04 1.61
N ALA A 34 -30.23 4.71 1.57
CA ALA A 34 -29.25 3.80 2.12
C ALA A 34 -27.94 3.83 1.30
N LEU A 35 -28.04 3.80 -0.03
CA LEU A 35 -26.90 3.93 -0.93
C LEU A 35 -26.18 5.29 -0.80
N ASP A 36 -26.92 6.38 -0.55
CA ASP A 36 -26.31 7.70 -0.30
C ASP A 36 -25.52 7.76 1.03
N ARG A 37 -25.83 6.88 1.99
CA ARG A 37 -25.13 6.80 3.29
C ARG A 37 -23.88 5.92 3.22
N ILE A 38 -23.93 4.83 2.47
CA ILE A 38 -22.80 3.91 2.31
C ILE A 38 -21.69 4.65 1.56
N SER A 39 -20.50 4.72 2.16
CA SER A 39 -19.37 5.43 1.56
C SER A 39 -18.18 4.50 1.36
N GLU A 40 -17.73 4.35 0.10
CA GLU A 40 -16.49 3.63 -0.23
C GLU A 40 -15.22 4.45 0.08
N LYS A 41 -15.39 5.72 0.47
CA LYS A 41 -14.29 6.69 0.59
C LYS A 41 -13.14 6.16 1.43
N GLU A 42 -13.43 5.51 2.54
CA GLU A 42 -12.39 5.00 3.44
C GLU A 42 -11.57 3.85 2.84
N VAL A 43 -12.21 3.00 2.03
CA VAL A 43 -11.54 1.94 1.28
C VAL A 43 -10.59 2.56 0.26
N VAL A 44 -11.07 3.55 -0.49
CA VAL A 44 -10.29 4.28 -1.50
C VAL A 44 -9.11 5.01 -0.85
N ASP A 45 -9.32 5.72 0.25
CA ASP A 45 -8.28 6.44 0.99
C ASP A 45 -7.20 5.47 1.50
N SER A 46 -7.61 4.31 2.03
CA SER A 46 -6.68 3.28 2.51
C SER A 46 -5.84 2.67 1.37
N MET A 47 -6.46 2.40 0.22
CA MET A 47 -5.76 1.92 -0.98
C MET A 47 -4.78 2.95 -1.53
N HIS A 48 -5.16 4.24 -1.50
CA HIS A 48 -4.29 5.32 -1.90
C HIS A 48 -3.04 5.41 -1.01
N VAL A 49 -3.20 5.37 0.32
CA VAL A 49 -2.09 5.37 1.29
C VAL A 49 -1.16 4.16 1.09
N PHE A 50 -1.73 2.98 0.86
CA PHE A 50 -0.95 1.79 0.55
C PHE A 50 -0.12 1.96 -0.73
N THR A 51 -0.74 2.47 -1.79
CA THR A 51 -0.07 2.69 -3.09
C THR A 51 1.08 3.69 -2.96
N MET A 52 0.89 4.78 -2.22
CA MET A 52 1.96 5.73 -1.91
C MET A 52 3.10 5.07 -1.13
N SER A 53 2.77 4.20 -0.18
CA SER A 53 3.78 3.47 0.61
C SER A 53 4.62 2.54 -0.27
N VAL A 54 3.99 1.82 -1.20
CA VAL A 54 4.70 0.96 -2.17
C VAL A 54 5.59 1.79 -3.08
N LEU A 55 5.07 2.91 -3.60
CA LEU A 55 5.84 3.80 -4.47
C LEU A 55 7.07 4.37 -3.77
N GLN A 56 6.92 4.77 -2.50
CA GLN A 56 8.02 5.26 -1.68
C GLN A 56 9.10 4.20 -1.47
N VAL A 57 8.71 2.96 -1.17
CA VAL A 57 9.66 1.83 -1.02
C VAL A 57 10.41 1.60 -2.33
N TRP A 58 9.72 1.58 -3.46
CA TRP A 58 10.33 1.40 -4.78
C TRP A 58 11.33 2.52 -5.11
N GLU A 59 10.97 3.77 -4.83
CA GLU A 59 11.84 4.90 -5.12
C GLU A 59 13.08 4.93 -4.22
N GLN A 60 12.92 4.54 -2.95
CA GLN A 60 14.04 4.39 -2.03
C GLN A 60 14.99 3.27 -2.49
N ASP A 61 14.46 2.12 -2.91
CA ASP A 61 15.25 1.00 -3.41
C ASP A 61 16.03 1.39 -4.69
N LYS A 62 15.37 2.09 -5.63
CA LYS A 62 16.01 2.64 -6.83
C LYS A 62 17.19 3.56 -6.50
N LEU A 63 17.03 4.45 -5.52
CA LEU A 63 18.09 5.37 -5.08
C LEU A 63 19.22 4.61 -4.36
N GLU A 64 18.88 3.63 -3.54
CA GLU A 64 19.83 2.78 -2.83
C GLU A 64 20.70 1.97 -3.82
N MET A 65 20.08 1.35 -4.82
CA MET A 65 20.77 0.67 -5.93
C MET A 65 21.73 1.60 -6.68
N HIS A 66 21.28 2.81 -7.02
CA HIS A 66 22.13 3.77 -7.72
C HIS A 66 23.33 4.19 -6.86
N ARG A 67 23.12 4.40 -5.55
CA ARG A 67 24.20 4.74 -4.61
C ARG A 67 25.21 3.60 -4.48
N GLN A 68 24.73 2.36 -4.27
CA GLN A 68 25.59 1.18 -4.18
C GLN A 68 26.43 0.99 -5.45
N MET A 69 25.88 1.25 -6.64
CA MET A 69 26.62 1.16 -7.89
C MET A 69 27.78 2.17 -7.97
N VAL A 70 27.57 3.40 -7.49
CA VAL A 70 28.61 4.44 -7.45
C VAL A 70 29.68 4.07 -6.44
N ASP A 71 29.28 3.68 -5.23
CA ASP A 71 30.19 3.30 -4.15
C ASP A 71 31.05 2.10 -4.57
N ASN A 72 30.46 1.09 -5.23
CA ASN A 72 31.19 -0.06 -5.77
C ASN A 72 32.21 0.34 -6.84
N LYS A 73 31.85 1.24 -7.77
CA LYS A 73 32.79 1.75 -8.79
C LYS A 73 33.97 2.49 -8.17
N ASP A 74 33.73 3.26 -7.12
CA ASP A 74 34.79 3.97 -6.39
C ASP A 74 35.69 3.01 -5.62
N LEU A 75 35.11 1.97 -5.00
CA LEU A 75 35.86 0.92 -4.35
C LEU A 75 36.75 0.16 -5.35
N GLU A 76 36.23 -0.20 -6.53
CA GLU A 76 37.03 -0.80 -7.61
C GLU A 76 38.19 0.09 -8.05
N ARG A 77 37.98 1.41 -8.18
CA ARG A 77 39.05 2.36 -8.52
C ARG A 77 40.12 2.39 -7.44
N LYS A 78 39.72 2.39 -6.15
CA LYS A 78 40.66 2.34 -5.02
C LYS A 78 41.47 1.04 -5.03
N VAL A 79 40.83 -0.10 -5.27
CA VAL A 79 41.52 -1.40 -5.39
C VAL A 79 42.55 -1.38 -6.53
N ARG A 80 42.18 -0.87 -7.72
CA ARG A 80 43.13 -0.75 -8.85
C ARG A 80 44.32 0.17 -8.56
N ASN A 81 44.12 1.24 -7.79
CA ASN A 81 45.20 2.14 -7.40
C ASN A 81 46.14 1.48 -6.39
N LEU A 82 45.60 0.79 -5.38
CA LEU A 82 46.37 0.02 -4.41
C LEU A 82 47.20 -1.07 -5.09
N ASP A 83 46.63 -1.79 -6.06
CA ASP A 83 47.36 -2.81 -6.84
C ASP A 83 48.54 -2.20 -7.62
N ARG A 84 48.35 -1.02 -8.24
CA ARG A 84 49.45 -0.31 -8.91
C ARG A 84 50.55 0.12 -7.94
N ASP A 85 50.19 0.55 -6.74
CA ASP A 85 51.16 0.98 -5.73
C ASP A 85 51.89 -0.22 -5.10
N ASP A 86 51.21 -1.34 -4.89
CA ASP A 86 51.83 -2.60 -4.47
C ASP A 86 52.84 -3.09 -5.53
N GLN A 87 52.47 -3.07 -6.81
CA GLN A 87 53.41 -3.39 -7.90
C GLN A 87 54.64 -2.47 -7.92
N LYS A 88 54.51 -1.18 -7.59
CA LYS A 88 55.67 -0.26 -7.47
C LYS A 88 56.51 -0.61 -6.24
N LEU A 89 55.87 -0.87 -5.10
CA LEU A 89 56.54 -1.23 -3.87
C LEU A 89 57.32 -2.53 -4.04
N GLN A 90 56.72 -3.57 -4.65
CA GLN A 90 57.41 -4.82 -4.99
C GLN A 90 58.63 -4.57 -5.88
N LYS A 91 58.54 -3.68 -6.89
CA LYS A 91 59.70 -3.29 -7.72
C LYS A 91 60.79 -2.60 -6.90
N GLN A 92 60.42 -1.73 -5.96
CA GLN A 92 61.37 -1.06 -5.07
C GLN A 92 62.01 -2.04 -4.08
N ILE A 93 61.22 -2.96 -3.51
CA ILE A 93 61.70 -4.04 -2.66
C ILE A 93 62.67 -4.92 -3.46
N GLN A 94 62.33 -5.37 -4.67
CA GLN A 94 63.26 -6.14 -5.50
C GLN A 94 64.52 -5.35 -5.89
N ALA A 95 64.42 -4.04 -6.10
CA ALA A 95 65.59 -3.20 -6.37
C ALA A 95 66.47 -3.05 -5.11
N LEU A 96 65.85 -2.93 -3.94
CA LEU A 96 66.54 -2.88 -2.66
C LEU A 96 67.13 -4.24 -2.31
N GLU A 97 66.40 -5.34 -2.46
CA GLU A 97 66.88 -6.72 -2.38
C GLU A 97 68.02 -6.93 -3.35
N ARG A 98 68.01 -6.45 -4.60
CA ARG A 98 69.21 -6.54 -5.45
C ARG A 98 70.40 -5.80 -4.87
N LYS A 99 70.19 -4.64 -4.22
CA LYS A 99 71.24 -3.90 -3.51
C LYS A 99 71.63 -4.53 -2.16
N VAL A 100 70.73 -5.27 -1.51
CA VAL A 100 70.87 -5.90 -0.20
C VAL A 100 71.30 -7.36 -0.31
N ILE A 101 71.06 -8.05 -1.42
CA ILE A 101 71.69 -9.33 -1.77
C ILE A 101 73.17 -9.07 -2.11
N MET A 102 73.52 -7.83 -2.48
CA MET A 102 74.89 -7.34 -2.40
C MET A 102 75.35 -6.98 -0.97
N ALA A 103 74.49 -7.02 0.05
CA ALA A 103 74.76 -6.50 1.41
C ALA A 103 74.07 -7.21 2.63
N SER A 104 73.61 -8.48 2.54
CA SER A 104 73.01 -9.34 3.61
C SER A 104 71.46 -9.38 3.83
N GLY A 105 70.84 -10.55 3.56
CA GLY A 105 69.87 -11.40 4.31
C GLY A 105 68.58 -10.93 5.06
N GLU A 106 67.39 -11.24 4.48
CA GLU A 106 66.15 -11.90 5.06
C GLU A 106 65.29 -11.21 6.17
N GLY A 107 63.93 -11.19 6.27
CA GLY A 107 62.74 -11.69 5.53
C GLY A 107 61.39 -11.44 6.28
N LYS A 108 60.21 -11.61 5.61
CA LYS A 108 58.80 -11.98 6.06
C LYS A 108 57.99 -11.00 6.98
N GLY A 109 56.66 -10.71 6.91
CA GLY A 109 55.43 -11.08 6.15
C GLY A 109 54.20 -11.19 7.11
N LEU A 110 52.97 -10.69 6.81
CA LEU A 110 51.62 -11.21 7.24
C LEU A 110 50.38 -10.31 6.93
N SER A 111 49.20 -10.96 6.86
CA SER A 111 47.86 -10.58 6.32
C SER A 111 46.74 -10.57 7.40
N VAL A 112 45.61 -9.85 7.17
CA VAL A 112 44.31 -9.89 7.91
C VAL A 112 43.20 -9.42 6.92
N SER A 113 42.11 -10.11 6.56
CA SER A 113 40.92 -10.76 7.17
C SER A 113 39.60 -10.05 6.80
N GLU A 114 38.60 -10.86 6.48
CA GLU A 114 37.25 -10.64 5.93
C GLU A 114 36.20 -10.19 6.96
N ASN A 115 35.08 -9.57 6.51
CA ASN A 115 33.91 -9.36 7.36
C ASN A 115 32.56 -9.41 6.58
N ILE A 116 31.53 -9.94 7.27
CA ILE A 116 30.19 -10.33 6.77
C ILE A 116 29.09 -9.30 7.12
N ILE A 117 28.21 -9.09 6.13
CA ILE A 117 26.77 -8.74 6.04
C ILE A 117 25.97 -8.54 7.34
N TYR A 118 25.02 -7.56 7.37
CA TYR A 118 23.63 -7.75 7.83
C TYR A 118 22.67 -6.66 7.29
N GLN A 119 21.54 -7.11 6.74
CA GLN A 119 20.33 -6.39 6.31
C GLN A 119 19.21 -6.67 7.33
N SER A 120 18.34 -5.69 7.65
CA SER A 120 16.89 -5.84 7.93
C SER A 120 16.28 -4.52 8.44
N ASP A 121 14.96 -4.34 8.19
CA ASP A 121 13.97 -3.50 8.93
C ASP A 121 13.14 -2.50 8.11
N LYS A 122 12.57 -2.89 6.96
CA LYS A 122 11.61 -2.06 6.21
C LYS A 122 10.16 -2.62 6.11
N ASN A 123 9.85 -3.77 6.74
CA ASN A 123 8.60 -4.50 6.48
C ASN A 123 7.36 -4.06 7.31
N SER A 124 7.50 -3.19 8.32
CA SER A 124 6.42 -2.91 9.29
C SER A 124 5.36 -1.91 8.80
N SER A 125 5.66 -1.02 7.87
CA SER A 125 4.72 0.03 7.43
C SER A 125 3.69 -0.47 6.40
N LEU A 126 4.12 -1.35 5.48
CA LEU A 126 3.27 -1.87 4.41
C LEU A 126 2.22 -2.86 4.93
N GLN A 127 2.59 -3.69 5.90
CA GLN A 127 1.66 -4.58 6.57
C GLN A 127 0.53 -3.78 7.24
N ALA A 128 0.87 -2.68 7.92
CA ALA A 128 -0.11 -1.85 8.61
C ALA A 128 -1.05 -1.11 7.63
N SER A 129 -0.59 -0.68 6.46
CA SER A 129 -1.48 -0.08 5.45
C SER A 129 -2.39 -1.11 4.79
N LEU A 130 -1.89 -2.33 4.57
CA LEU A 130 -2.71 -3.44 4.07
C LEU A 130 -3.80 -3.85 5.07
N GLN A 131 -3.47 -3.91 6.36
CA GLN A 131 -4.44 -4.17 7.42
C GLN A 131 -5.58 -3.15 7.40
N ARG A 132 -5.26 -1.86 7.27
CA ARG A 132 -6.28 -0.79 7.19
C ARG A 132 -7.22 -0.96 5.99
N ILE A 133 -6.72 -1.44 4.85
CA ILE A 133 -7.58 -1.74 3.69
C ILE A 133 -8.61 -2.82 4.05
N PHE A 134 -8.18 -3.91 4.67
CA PHE A 134 -9.11 -4.98 5.05
C PHE A 134 -10.13 -4.52 6.09
N GLU A 135 -9.71 -3.76 7.10
CA GLU A 135 -10.62 -3.19 8.10
C GLU A 135 -11.63 -2.20 7.48
N ALA A 136 -11.22 -1.42 6.47
CA ALA A 136 -12.13 -0.53 5.74
C ALA A 136 -13.11 -1.32 4.87
N MET A 137 -12.64 -2.35 4.17
CA MET A 137 -13.49 -3.23 3.36
C MET A 137 -14.51 -3.99 4.20
N GLU A 138 -14.11 -4.47 5.38
CA GLU A 138 -14.99 -5.14 6.33
C GLU A 138 -16.13 -4.21 6.76
N ARG A 139 -15.81 -2.97 7.15
CA ARG A 139 -16.83 -1.99 7.55
C ARG A 139 -17.75 -1.59 6.40
N PHE A 140 -17.20 -1.37 5.20
CA PHE A 140 -18.00 -1.09 4.02
C PHE A 140 -18.97 -2.25 3.69
N THR A 141 -18.49 -3.49 3.85
CA THR A 141 -19.31 -4.69 3.64
C THR A 141 -20.40 -4.80 4.70
N ASP A 142 -20.07 -4.56 5.98
CA ASP A 142 -21.04 -4.57 7.08
C ASP A 142 -22.15 -3.52 6.87
N GLU A 143 -21.79 -2.31 6.47
CA GLU A 143 -22.77 -1.26 6.12
C GLU A 143 -23.64 -1.66 4.93
N SER A 144 -23.05 -2.27 3.90
CA SER A 144 -23.77 -2.71 2.70
C SER A 144 -24.76 -3.84 3.02
N VAL A 145 -24.35 -4.82 3.83
CA VAL A 145 -25.21 -5.93 4.27
C VAL A 145 -26.33 -5.40 5.15
N ARG A 146 -26.04 -4.52 6.10
CA ARG A 146 -27.05 -3.92 6.98
C ARG A 146 -28.12 -3.16 6.19
N ALA A 147 -27.71 -2.36 5.21
CA ALA A 147 -28.65 -1.64 4.34
C ALA A 147 -29.56 -2.59 3.55
N TYR A 148 -29.02 -3.73 3.09
CA TYR A 148 -29.80 -4.76 2.42
C TYR A 148 -30.80 -5.43 3.35
N ASP A 149 -30.38 -5.81 4.56
CA ASP A 149 -31.24 -6.45 5.56
C ASP A 149 -32.39 -5.52 6.00
N GLU A 150 -32.10 -4.23 6.20
CA GLU A 150 -33.11 -3.21 6.49
C GLU A 150 -34.16 -3.11 5.36
N LEU A 151 -33.72 -3.17 4.10
CA LEU A 151 -34.62 -3.15 2.94
C LEU A 151 -35.50 -4.41 2.89
N LEU A 152 -34.92 -5.58 3.17
CA LEU A 152 -35.62 -6.85 3.17
C LEU A 152 -36.72 -6.86 4.23
N GLN A 153 -36.39 -6.47 5.46
CA GLN A 153 -37.35 -6.35 6.56
C GLN A 153 -38.52 -5.43 6.19
N ARG A 154 -38.24 -4.28 5.56
CA ARG A 154 -39.30 -3.35 5.11
C ARG A 154 -40.18 -3.94 4.02
N SER A 155 -39.60 -4.70 3.09
CA SER A 155 -40.38 -5.38 2.06
C SER A 155 -41.35 -6.41 2.66
N GLU A 156 -40.93 -7.12 3.71
CA GLU A 156 -41.75 -8.09 4.44
C GLU A 156 -42.87 -7.40 5.23
N GLU A 157 -42.56 -6.33 5.98
CA GLU A 157 -43.54 -5.51 6.71
C GLU A 157 -44.66 -5.01 5.78
N VAL A 158 -44.30 -4.52 4.59
CA VAL A 158 -45.27 -4.03 3.61
C VAL A 158 -46.10 -5.18 3.01
N SER A 159 -45.51 -6.36 2.81
CA SER A 159 -46.25 -7.53 2.35
C SER A 159 -47.26 -8.03 3.37
N ALA A 160 -46.89 -8.07 4.66
CA ALA A 160 -47.75 -8.52 5.75
C ALA A 160 -48.94 -7.58 6.00
N THR A 161 -48.77 -6.27 5.80
CA THR A 161 -49.89 -5.31 5.90
C THR A 161 -50.95 -5.51 4.81
N ARG A 162 -50.59 -6.03 3.64
CA ARG A 162 -51.53 -6.33 2.55
C ARG A 162 -52.34 -7.62 2.77
N ASP A 163 -51.83 -8.55 3.56
CA ASP A 163 -52.51 -9.82 3.87
C ASP A 163 -53.51 -9.69 5.04
N HIS A 164 -53.51 -8.53 5.71
CA HIS A 164 -54.40 -8.20 6.84
C HIS A 164 -55.51 -7.18 6.50
N GLU A 165 -55.60 -6.72 5.24
CA GLU A 165 -56.74 -5.97 4.67
C GLU A 165 -57.64 -6.87 3.81
#